data_AF-A0AAE7BLG8-F1
#
_entry.id   AF-A0AAE7BLG8-F1
#
_cell.length_a   1.000
_cell.length_b   1.000
_cell.length_c   1.000
_cell.angle_alpha   90.00
_cell.angle_beta   90.00
_cell.angle_gamma   90.00
#
_symmetry.space_group_name_H-M   'P 1'
#
loop_
_entity.id
_entity.type
_entity.pdbx_description
1 polymer ?
#
loop_
_entity_poly.entity_id
_entity_poly.type
_entity_poly.pdbx_seq_one_letter_code
_entity_poly.pdbx_strand_id
1 'polypeptide(L)'
;MDAAQQEATARARELQRNWYGEPLGALFRRLIDDLGLNQARLASVLGLSAPMLSQLMSGQRAKIGNPAVVQRVQLLQDLAGQVADGSVSAGEASARMDEIKKSQGGSVLSQTGQAATGSGAPTVKRVVREIQSLLRSVAAAGDIIDAADTLAPTHPELAEFLRVYGAGRTAEAVAHYESNQN
;
A
#
# COMPACT_ATOMS: atom_id res chain seq x y z
N MET A 1 27.03 -0.93 25.07
CA MET A 1 26.19 -1.34 23.92
C MET A 1 25.78 -0.15 23.05
N ASP A 2 25.83 1.09 23.55
CA ASP A 2 25.34 2.28 22.83
C ASP A 2 26.13 2.67 21.58
N ALA A 3 27.46 2.52 21.55
CA ALA A 3 28.27 2.97 20.41
C ALA A 3 27.94 2.22 19.11
N ALA A 4 27.80 0.88 19.17
CA ALA A 4 27.45 0.06 18.01
C ALA A 4 26.03 0.34 17.51
N GLN A 5 25.09 0.59 18.43
CA GLN A 5 23.71 0.96 18.10
C GLN A 5 23.66 2.34 17.43
N GLN A 6 24.39 3.32 17.95
CA GLN A 6 24.50 4.67 17.39
C GLN A 6 25.10 4.61 15.99
N GLU A 7 26.17 3.85 15.78
CA GLU A 7 26.80 3.68 14.47
C GLU A 7 25.87 2.98 13.46
N ALA A 8 25.10 1.98 13.89
CA ALA A 8 24.09 1.34 13.03
C ALA A 8 22.98 2.33 12.62
N THR A 9 22.49 3.16 13.54
CA THR A 9 21.49 4.19 13.21
C THR A 9 22.04 5.29 12.29
N ALA A 10 23.32 5.67 12.45
CA ALA A 10 23.99 6.62 11.58
C ALA A 10 24.09 6.07 10.15
N ARG A 11 24.55 4.83 9.99
CA ARG A 11 24.59 4.13 8.70
C ARG A 11 23.21 4.02 8.05
N ALA A 12 22.18 3.71 8.83
CA ALA A 12 20.81 3.63 8.31
C ALA A 12 20.28 4.98 7.81
N ARG A 13 20.59 6.09 8.50
CA ARG A 13 20.23 7.45 8.03
C ARG A 13 20.98 7.84 6.76
N GLU A 14 22.23 7.41 6.62
CA GLU A 14 23.01 7.64 5.41
C GLU A 14 22.43 6.86 4.21
N LEU A 15 22.03 5.60 4.42
CA LEU A 15 21.30 4.83 3.41
C LEU A 15 19.97 5.48 3.03
N GLN A 16 19.22 6.03 4.00
CA GLN A 16 18.00 6.78 3.70
C GLN A 16 18.29 8.00 2.82
N ARG A 17 19.34 8.77 3.13
CA ARG A 17 19.74 9.92 2.30
C ARG A 17 20.09 9.48 0.88
N ASN A 18 20.80 8.37 0.72
CA ASN A 18 21.16 7.85 -0.60
C ASN A 18 19.95 7.39 -1.42
N TRP A 19 18.91 6.85 -0.78
CA TRP A 19 17.72 6.34 -1.49
C TRP A 19 16.61 7.38 -1.66
N TYR A 20 16.45 8.29 -0.71
CA TYR A 20 15.31 9.21 -0.62
C TYR A 20 15.73 10.69 -0.71
N GLY A 21 17.03 10.98 -0.88
CA GLY A 21 17.58 12.34 -0.93
C GLY A 21 17.84 12.95 0.45
N GLU A 22 17.09 12.54 1.47
CA GLU A 22 17.27 12.99 2.85
C GLU A 22 16.84 11.92 3.88
N PRO A 23 17.21 12.09 5.17
CA PRO A 23 16.74 11.19 6.22
C PRO A 23 15.22 11.25 6.39
N LEU A 24 14.56 10.09 6.41
CA LEU A 24 13.09 9.98 6.49
C LEU A 24 12.51 10.63 7.74
N GLY A 25 13.26 10.65 8.86
CA GLY A 25 12.83 11.31 10.08
C GLY A 25 12.68 12.83 9.95
N ALA A 26 13.52 13.48 9.14
CA ALA A 26 13.39 14.92 8.85
C ALA A 26 12.19 15.17 7.93
N LEU A 27 12.07 14.37 6.87
CA LEU A 27 10.97 14.41 5.91
C LEU A 27 9.60 14.25 6.61
N PHE A 28 9.43 13.21 7.41
CA PHE A 28 8.15 12.94 8.09
C PHE A 28 7.80 14.00 9.13
N ARG A 29 8.79 14.60 9.80
CA ARG A 29 8.53 15.69 10.76
C ARG A 29 8.04 16.95 10.04
N ARG A 30 8.68 17.31 8.93
CA ARG A 30 8.22 18.42 8.08
C ARG A 30 6.80 18.20 7.56
N LEU A 31 6.48 17.00 7.06
CA LEU A 31 5.11 16.68 6.63
C LEU A 31 4.09 16.77 7.79
N ILE A 32 4.49 16.40 9.00
CA ILE A 32 3.65 16.54 10.20
C ILE A 32 3.36 18.01 10.47
N ASP A 33 4.39 18.85 10.42
CA ASP A 33 4.30 20.27 10.74
C ASP A 33 3.50 21.01 9.64
N ASP A 34 3.84 20.81 8.37
CA ASP A 34 3.23 21.50 7.22
C ASP A 34 1.74 21.16 7.03
N LEU A 35 1.35 19.93 7.37
CA LEU A 35 -0.04 19.46 7.22
C LEU A 35 -0.83 19.45 8.54
N GLY A 36 -0.23 19.90 9.64
CA GLY A 36 -0.87 19.93 10.96
C GLY A 36 -1.31 18.55 11.46
N LEU A 37 -0.50 17.52 11.18
CA LEU A 37 -0.80 16.14 11.54
C LEU A 37 -0.19 15.76 12.89
N ASN A 38 -0.53 14.57 13.36
CA ASN A 38 0.27 13.86 14.36
C ASN A 38 0.82 12.58 13.72
N GLN A 39 1.77 11.94 14.41
CA GLN A 39 2.44 10.74 13.90
C GLN A 39 1.47 9.58 13.60
N ALA A 40 0.41 9.41 14.40
CA ALA A 40 -0.60 8.37 14.18
C ALA A 40 -1.43 8.64 12.91
N ARG A 41 -1.80 9.89 12.67
CA ARG A 41 -2.54 10.29 11.47
C ARG A 41 -1.67 10.15 10.22
N LEU A 42 -0.40 10.55 10.28
CA LEU A 42 0.56 10.32 9.19
C LEU A 42 0.70 8.82 8.87
N ALA A 43 0.87 7.98 9.91
CA ALA A 43 0.95 6.53 9.73
C ALA A 43 -0.29 5.97 9.04
N SER A 44 -1.49 6.41 9.44
CA SER A 44 -2.76 6.00 8.85
C SER A 44 -2.86 6.37 7.37
N VAL A 45 -2.47 7.59 7.00
CA VAL A 45 -2.52 8.06 5.60
C VAL A 45 -1.51 7.30 4.75
N LEU A 46 -0.29 7.10 5.26
CA LEU A 46 0.75 6.34 4.55
C LEU A 46 0.44 4.85 4.44
N GLY A 47 -0.43 4.30 5.30
CA GLY A 47 -0.68 2.86 5.39
C GLY A 47 0.45 2.12 6.11
N LEU A 48 1.10 2.79 7.07
CA LEU A 48 2.14 2.25 7.92
C LEU A 48 1.58 2.00 9.31
N SER A 49 2.12 0.99 10.01
CA SER A 49 1.89 0.87 11.45
C SER A 49 2.67 1.96 12.19
N ALA A 50 2.14 2.43 13.33
CA ALA A 50 2.82 3.41 14.17
C ALA A 50 4.25 2.95 14.59
N PRO A 51 4.49 1.67 14.95
CA PRO A 51 5.84 1.17 15.22
C PRO A 51 6.77 1.26 14.00
N MET A 52 6.28 0.91 12.80
CA MET A 52 7.10 0.98 11.57
C MET A 52 7.47 2.43 11.24
N LEU A 53 6.54 3.38 11.42
CA LEU A 53 6.84 4.80 11.24
C LEU A 53 7.88 5.29 12.25
N SER A 54 7.75 4.91 13.52
CA SER A 54 8.72 5.26 14.58
C SER A 54 10.13 4.72 14.30
N GLN A 55 10.25 3.48 13.81
CA GLN A 55 11.53 2.88 13.42
C GLN A 55 12.19 3.61 12.24
N LEU A 56 11.40 4.03 11.25
CA LEU A 56 11.91 4.81 10.11
C LEU A 56 12.36 6.21 10.56
N MET A 57 11.56 6.89 11.41
CA MET A 57 11.86 8.22 11.93
C MET A 57 13.11 8.25 12.83
N SER A 58 13.31 7.22 13.66
CA SER A 58 14.48 7.10 14.53
C SER A 58 15.75 6.70 13.78
N GLY A 59 15.62 6.14 12.57
CA GLY A 59 16.73 5.57 11.80
C GLY A 59 17.09 4.14 12.21
N GLN A 60 16.23 3.45 12.99
CA GLN A 60 16.39 2.02 13.26
C GLN A 60 16.11 1.17 12.01
N ARG A 61 15.34 1.71 11.06
CA ARG A 61 15.03 1.07 9.78
C ARG A 61 15.36 1.99 8.61
N ALA A 62 16.14 1.50 7.66
CA ALA A 62 16.59 2.30 6.52
C ALA A 62 15.59 2.33 5.35
N LYS A 63 14.84 1.25 5.10
CA LYS A 63 14.07 1.07 3.86
C LYS A 63 12.55 1.01 4.09
N ILE A 64 11.81 1.65 3.20
CA ILE A 64 10.37 1.44 3.01
C ILE A 64 10.18 0.21 2.11
N GLY A 65 9.64 -0.88 2.65
CA GLY A 65 9.49 -2.15 1.93
C GLY A 65 8.38 -2.16 0.88
N ASN A 66 7.38 -1.27 0.99
CA ASN A 66 6.22 -1.22 0.10
C ASN A 66 6.35 0.00 -0.84
N PRO A 67 6.46 -0.18 -2.17
CA PRO A 67 6.58 0.92 -3.12
C PRO A 67 5.36 1.85 -3.12
N ALA A 68 4.17 1.36 -2.80
CA ALA A 68 2.97 2.19 -2.69
C ALA A 68 3.07 3.22 -1.55
N VAL A 69 3.82 2.91 -0.48
CA VAL A 69 4.08 3.88 0.59
C VAL A 69 4.97 5.01 0.09
N VAL A 70 5.98 4.71 -0.73
CA VAL A 70 6.86 5.74 -1.34
C VAL A 70 6.02 6.70 -2.20
N GLN A 71 5.10 6.17 -3.00
CA GLN A 71 4.18 6.97 -3.80
C GLN A 71 3.32 7.90 -2.92
N ARG A 72 2.78 7.41 -1.81
CA ARG A 72 2.01 8.26 -0.87
C ARG A 72 2.85 9.33 -0.21
N VAL A 73 4.11 9.04 0.09
CA VAL A 73 5.06 10.04 0.61
C VAL A 73 5.28 11.16 -0.42
N GLN A 74 5.38 10.84 -1.71
CA GLN A 74 5.47 11.84 -2.79
C GLN A 74 4.20 12.69 -2.86
N LEU A 75 3.02 12.05 -2.90
CA LEU A 75 1.74 12.77 -2.93
C LEU A 75 1.53 13.69 -1.71
N LEU A 76 1.98 13.28 -0.52
CA LEU A 76 1.93 14.12 0.68
C LEU A 76 2.90 15.30 0.62
N GLN A 77 4.08 15.14 0.00
CA GLN A 77 5.02 16.26 -0.20
C GLN A 77 4.44 17.28 -1.18
N ASP A 78 3.84 16.82 -2.29
CA ASP A 78 3.19 17.71 -3.25
C ASP A 78 2.02 18.46 -2.62
N LEU A 79 1.25 17.78 -1.76
CA LEU A 79 0.15 18.39 -1.01
C LEU A 79 0.66 19.41 0.02
N ALA A 80 1.73 19.10 0.74
CA ALA A 80 2.34 20.02 1.69
C ALA A 80 2.83 21.29 0.99
N GLY A 81 3.42 21.18 -0.20
CA GLY A 81 3.79 22.32 -1.04
C GLY A 81 2.58 23.20 -1.40
N GLN A 82 1.47 22.58 -1.84
CA GLN A 82 0.22 23.28 -2.17
C GLN A 82 -0.46 23.94 -0.97
N VAL A 83 -0.28 23.41 0.25
CA VAL A 83 -0.76 24.06 1.47
C VAL A 83 0.14 25.24 1.84
N ALA A 84 1.46 25.06 1.72
CA ALA A 84 2.44 26.11 2.03
C ALA A 84 2.34 27.32 1.09
N ASP A 85 2.03 27.10 -0.19
CA ASP A 85 1.83 28.19 -1.17
C ASP A 85 0.40 28.77 -1.16
N GLY A 86 -0.50 28.21 -0.34
CA GLY A 86 -1.88 28.67 -0.18
C GLY A 86 -2.85 28.22 -1.29
N SER A 87 -2.41 27.39 -2.23
CA SER A 87 -3.27 26.84 -3.31
C SER A 87 -4.32 25.86 -2.79
N VAL A 88 -4.09 25.24 -1.64
CA VAL A 88 -4.99 24.27 -1.01
C VAL A 88 -5.27 24.68 0.44
N SER A 89 -6.55 24.81 0.78
CA SER A 89 -6.98 25.09 2.15
C SER A 89 -6.82 23.87 3.07
N ALA A 90 -6.83 24.08 4.39
CA ALA A 90 -6.74 22.99 5.36
C ALA A 90 -7.88 21.95 5.23
N GLY A 91 -9.08 22.39 4.85
CA GLY A 91 -10.22 21.51 4.61
C GLY A 91 -10.01 20.60 3.39
N GLU A 92 -9.54 21.18 2.29
CA GLU A 92 -9.20 20.46 1.06
C GLU A 92 -8.00 19.54 1.26
N ALA A 93 -7.00 19.95 2.04
CA ALA A 93 -5.87 19.10 2.41
C ALA A 93 -6.33 17.86 3.16
N SER A 94 -7.29 17.99 4.09
CA SER A 94 -7.87 16.83 4.79
C SER A 94 -8.54 15.86 3.82
N ALA A 95 -9.32 16.36 2.85
CA ALA A 95 -9.97 15.52 1.85
C ALA A 95 -8.95 14.80 0.94
N ARG A 96 -7.94 15.52 0.46
CA ARG A 96 -6.83 14.97 -0.35
C ARG A 96 -6.07 13.88 0.41
N MET A 97 -5.83 14.05 1.71
CA MET A 97 -5.19 13.02 2.54
C MET A 97 -6.03 11.75 2.67
N ASP A 98 -7.36 11.87 2.75
CA ASP A 98 -8.25 10.71 2.76
C ASP A 98 -8.27 10.00 1.40
N GLU A 99 -8.13 10.73 0.29
CA GLU A 99 -7.95 10.15 -1.06
C GLU A 99 -6.62 9.40 -1.17
N ILE A 100 -5.52 10.00 -0.70
CA ILE A 100 -4.20 9.35 -0.63
C ILE A 100 -4.27 8.07 0.21
N LYS A 101 -5.00 8.09 1.33
CA LYS A 101 -5.25 6.89 2.15
C LYS A 101 -6.06 5.84 1.39
N LYS A 102 -7.16 6.22 0.72
CA LYS A 102 -8.02 5.30 -0.04
C LYS A 102 -7.33 4.69 -1.26
N SER A 103 -6.31 5.35 -1.81
CA SER A 103 -5.45 4.79 -2.87
C SER A 103 -4.73 3.50 -2.46
N GLN A 104 -4.75 3.13 -1.17
CA GLN A 104 -4.35 1.82 -0.63
C GLN A 104 -5.02 0.63 -1.35
N GLY A 105 -6.22 0.79 -1.89
CA GLY A 105 -6.92 -0.25 -2.65
C GLY A 105 -6.92 -0.09 -4.18
N GLY A 106 -6.33 0.97 -4.72
CA GLY A 106 -6.50 1.33 -6.14
C GLY A 106 -5.23 1.29 -6.99
N SER A 107 -4.07 0.93 -6.43
CA SER A 107 -2.77 1.18 -7.05
C SER A 107 -1.94 -0.08 -7.30
N VAL A 108 -2.57 -1.07 -7.94
CA VAL A 108 -1.81 -2.03 -8.76
C VAL A 108 -2.63 -2.28 -10.04
N LEU A 109 -2.06 -1.86 -11.18
CA LEU A 109 -2.63 -1.86 -12.55
C LEU A 109 -3.63 -0.74 -12.91
N SER A 110 -3.12 0.50 -12.98
CA SER A 110 -3.62 1.44 -14.00
C SER A 110 -2.84 1.22 -15.30
N GLN A 111 -3.29 0.27 -16.12
CA GLN A 111 -2.99 0.27 -17.55
C GLN A 111 -4.30 0.39 -18.32
N THR A 112 -4.55 1.61 -18.79
CA THR A 112 -5.45 2.04 -19.88
C THR A 112 -6.90 1.52 -19.87
N GLY A 113 -7.84 2.38 -19.48
CA GLY A 113 -9.25 2.22 -19.87
C GLY A 113 -10.25 3.01 -19.03
N GLN A 114 -10.54 4.23 -19.49
CA GLN A 114 -11.69 5.08 -19.16
C GLN A 114 -11.98 5.44 -17.69
N ALA A 115 -12.01 6.76 -17.48
CA ALA A 115 -12.73 7.41 -16.40
C ALA A 115 -14.17 6.90 -16.30
N ALA A 116 -14.55 6.43 -15.11
CA ALA A 116 -15.94 6.36 -14.69
C ALA A 116 -16.02 6.95 -13.28
N THR A 117 -16.55 8.16 -13.21
CA THR A 117 -17.11 8.78 -12.02
C THR A 117 -18.10 7.81 -11.37
N GLY A 118 -17.78 7.34 -10.17
CA GLY A 118 -18.65 6.44 -9.41
C GLY A 118 -18.19 6.37 -7.97
N SER A 119 -18.68 7.29 -7.15
CA SER A 119 -18.68 7.17 -5.69
C SER A 119 -19.43 5.90 -5.31
N GLY A 120 -18.71 4.88 -4.90
CA GLY A 120 -19.27 3.63 -4.41
C GLY A 120 -18.16 2.79 -3.78
N ALA A 121 -18.46 2.12 -2.66
CA ALA A 121 -17.60 1.08 -2.13
C ALA A 121 -17.21 0.09 -3.27
N PRO A 122 -16.00 -0.49 -3.24
CA PRO A 122 -15.63 -1.47 -4.25
C PRO A 122 -16.68 -2.59 -4.26
N THR A 123 -17.32 -2.80 -5.41
CA THR A 123 -18.26 -3.90 -5.55
C THR A 123 -17.52 -5.22 -5.35
N VAL A 124 -18.16 -6.25 -4.79
CA VAL A 124 -17.55 -7.59 -4.62
C VAL A 124 -16.93 -8.08 -5.92
N LYS A 125 -17.60 -7.83 -7.05
CA LYS A 125 -17.10 -8.12 -8.41
C LYS A 125 -15.76 -7.44 -8.73
N ARG A 126 -15.53 -6.22 -8.24
CA ARG A 126 -14.27 -5.48 -8.44
C ARG A 126 -13.14 -6.12 -7.63
N VAL A 127 -13.38 -6.40 -6.35
CA VAL A 127 -12.40 -7.07 -5.47
C VAL A 127 -12.00 -8.43 -6.04
N VAL A 128 -12.97 -9.23 -6.48
CA VAL A 128 -12.72 -10.54 -7.08
C VAL A 128 -11.87 -10.41 -8.35
N ARG A 129 -12.20 -9.48 -9.24
CA ARG A 129 -11.39 -9.24 -10.45
C ARG A 129 -9.96 -8.83 -10.14
N GLU A 130 -9.75 -8.04 -9.09
CA GLU A 130 -8.41 -7.65 -8.64
C GLU A 130 -7.62 -8.86 -8.15
N ILE A 131 -8.21 -9.77 -7.36
CA ILE A 131 -7.58 -11.02 -6.92
C ILE A 131 -7.24 -11.90 -8.13
N GLN A 132 -8.18 -12.09 -9.07
CA GLN A 132 -7.93 -12.90 -10.27
C GLN A 132 -6.82 -12.29 -11.14
N SER A 133 -6.80 -10.97 -11.28
CA SER A 133 -5.75 -10.25 -12.00
C SER A 133 -4.38 -10.44 -11.34
N LEU A 134 -4.32 -10.38 -10.02
CA LEU A 134 -3.08 -10.55 -9.28
C LEU A 134 -2.52 -11.96 -9.47
N LEU A 135 -3.33 -13.00 -9.31
CA LEU A 135 -2.89 -14.39 -9.52
C LEU A 135 -2.37 -14.60 -10.95
N ARG A 136 -3.09 -14.12 -11.96
CA ARG A 136 -2.68 -14.25 -13.37
C ARG A 136 -1.47 -13.41 -13.75
N SER A 137 -1.13 -12.38 -12.96
CA SER A 137 0.11 -11.62 -13.15
C SER A 137 1.35 -12.37 -12.66
N VAL A 138 1.16 -13.32 -11.72
CA VAL A 138 2.25 -14.13 -11.14
C VAL A 138 2.56 -15.34 -12.01
N ALA A 139 1.53 -15.99 -12.57
CA ALA A 139 1.69 -17.18 -13.39
C ALA A 139 0.54 -17.34 -14.39
N ALA A 140 0.74 -18.15 -15.44
CA ALA A 140 -0.33 -18.46 -16.38
C ALA A 140 -1.41 -19.32 -15.71
N ALA A 141 -2.63 -19.30 -16.25
CA ALA A 141 -3.75 -20.06 -15.68
C ALA A 141 -3.45 -21.57 -15.57
N GLY A 142 -2.71 -22.15 -16.52
CA GLY A 142 -2.25 -23.54 -16.47
C GLY A 142 -1.32 -23.82 -15.28
N ASP A 143 -0.28 -23.00 -15.11
CA ASP A 143 0.68 -23.14 -14.00
C ASP A 143 -0.01 -23.01 -12.63
N ILE A 144 -1.03 -22.15 -12.52
CA ILE A 144 -1.81 -21.97 -11.28
C ILE A 144 -2.65 -23.23 -10.98
N ILE A 145 -3.17 -23.89 -12.01
CA ILE A 145 -3.89 -25.17 -11.85
C ILE A 145 -2.93 -26.26 -11.40
N ASP A 146 -1.75 -26.37 -12.03
CA ASP A 146 -0.74 -27.38 -11.66
C ASP A 146 -0.27 -27.20 -10.21
N ALA A 147 -0.09 -25.95 -9.77
CA ALA A 147 0.20 -25.61 -8.38
C ALA A 147 -0.94 -26.00 -7.44
N ALA A 148 -2.19 -25.76 -7.84
CA ALA A 148 -3.36 -26.18 -7.06
C ALA A 148 -3.44 -27.70 -6.93
N ASP A 149 -3.17 -28.45 -8.00
CA ASP A 149 -3.19 -29.91 -8.00
C ASP A 149 -2.11 -30.48 -7.09
N THR A 150 -0.95 -29.85 -7.05
CA THR A 150 0.15 -30.21 -6.12
C THR A 150 -0.23 -29.98 -4.66
N LEU A 151 -0.97 -28.90 -4.37
CA LEU A 151 -1.39 -28.55 -3.01
C LEU A 151 -2.62 -29.33 -2.52
N ALA A 152 -3.47 -29.81 -3.43
CA ALA A 152 -4.75 -30.44 -3.10
C ALA A 152 -4.68 -31.57 -2.05
N PRO A 153 -3.67 -32.46 -2.03
CA PRO A 153 -3.60 -33.54 -1.04
C PRO A 153 -3.33 -33.07 0.39
N THR A 154 -2.68 -31.91 0.57
CA THR A 154 -2.24 -31.41 1.88
C THR A 154 -3.02 -30.18 2.34
N HIS A 155 -3.45 -29.35 1.38
CA HIS A 155 -4.13 -28.08 1.60
C HIS A 155 -5.28 -27.90 0.60
N PRO A 156 -6.39 -28.65 0.77
CA PRO A 156 -7.49 -28.65 -0.20
C PRO A 156 -8.15 -27.28 -0.37
N GLU A 157 -8.30 -26.50 0.71
CA GLU A 157 -8.89 -25.15 0.67
C GLU A 157 -8.04 -24.15 -0.14
N LEU A 158 -6.70 -24.25 -0.03
CA LEU A 158 -5.80 -23.40 -0.81
C LEU A 158 -5.80 -23.80 -2.29
N ALA A 159 -5.86 -25.10 -2.57
CA ALA A 159 -6.00 -25.59 -3.94
C ALA A 159 -7.33 -25.11 -4.57
N GLU A 160 -8.43 -25.15 -3.82
CA GLU A 160 -9.72 -24.61 -4.27
C GLU A 160 -9.63 -23.11 -4.55
N PHE A 161 -9.04 -22.33 -3.65
CA PHE A 161 -8.81 -20.90 -3.87
C PHE A 161 -8.04 -20.63 -5.17
N LEU A 162 -6.92 -21.34 -5.40
CA LEU A 162 -6.12 -21.16 -6.61
C LEU A 162 -6.90 -21.52 -7.89
N ARG A 163 -7.71 -22.58 -7.87
CA ARG A 163 -8.55 -22.94 -9.02
C ARG A 163 -9.62 -21.88 -9.28
N VAL A 164 -10.34 -21.46 -8.24
CA VAL A 164 -11.46 -20.51 -8.34
C VAL A 164 -10.98 -19.12 -8.76
N TYR A 165 -9.92 -18.61 -8.15
CA TYR A 165 -9.44 -17.25 -8.44
C TYR A 165 -8.37 -17.20 -9.55
N GLY A 166 -7.59 -18.27 -9.76
CA GLY A 166 -6.54 -18.30 -10.79
C GLY A 166 -7.06 -18.60 -12.19
N ALA A 167 -7.92 -19.62 -12.31
CA ALA A 167 -8.41 -20.12 -13.60
C ALA A 167 -9.93 -20.08 -13.77
N GLY A 168 -10.68 -19.89 -12.68
CA GLY A 168 -12.15 -19.90 -12.68
C GLY A 168 -12.80 -18.64 -13.29
N ARG A 169 -14.12 -18.75 -13.57
CA ARG A 169 -14.91 -17.62 -14.06
C ARG A 169 -15.17 -16.63 -12.93
N THR A 170 -15.21 -15.33 -13.24
CA THR A 170 -15.44 -14.29 -12.23
C THR A 170 -16.75 -14.49 -11.45
N ALA A 171 -17.79 -15.06 -12.06
CA ALA A 171 -19.05 -15.36 -11.38
C ALA A 171 -18.89 -16.42 -10.26
N GLU A 172 -18.09 -17.45 -10.51
CA GLU A 172 -17.81 -18.52 -9.54
C GLU A 172 -16.94 -17.97 -8.39
N ALA A 173 -15.95 -17.14 -8.72
CA ALA A 173 -15.09 -16.50 -7.73
C ALA A 173 -15.83 -15.47 -6.84
N VAL A 174 -16.90 -14.85 -7.35
CA VAL A 174 -17.82 -14.00 -6.55
C VAL A 174 -18.64 -14.85 -5.59
N ALA A 175 -19.26 -15.94 -6.06
CA ALA A 175 -20.03 -16.83 -5.20
C ALA A 175 -19.16 -17.42 -4.08
N HIS A 176 -17.93 -17.84 -4.41
CA HIS A 176 -16.96 -18.35 -3.44
C HIS A 176 -16.48 -17.26 -2.46
N TYR A 177 -16.37 -16.00 -2.89
CA TYR A 177 -16.01 -14.89 -2.00
C TYR A 177 -17.13 -14.59 -1.00
N GLU A 178 -18.37 -14.61 -1.46
CA GLU A 178 -19.55 -14.35 -0.61
C GLU A 178 -19.80 -15.48 0.40
N SER A 179 -19.55 -16.74 0.02
CA SER A 179 -19.70 -17.88 0.94
C SER A 179 -18.66 -17.91 2.07
N ASN A 180 -17.48 -17.34 1.86
CA ASN A 180 -16.39 -17.30 2.85
C ASN A 180 -16.38 -16.04 3.74
N GLN A 181 -17.32 -15.12 3.54
CA GLN A 181 -17.48 -13.91 4.36
C GLN A 181 -18.57 -14.03 5.44
N ASN A 182 -19.33 -15.13 5.43
CA ASN A 182 -20.38 -15.46 6.42
C ASN A 182 -19.87 -16.50 7.42
#